data_AF-A0A7J9JQB0-F1
#
_entry.id   AF-A0A7J9JQB0-F1
#
_cell.length_a   1.000
_cell.length_b   1.000
_cell.length_c   1.000
_cell.angle_alpha   90.00
_cell.angle_beta   90.00
_cell.angle_gamma   90.00
#
_symmetry.space_group_name_H-M   'P 1'
#
loop_
_entity.id
_entity.type
_entity.pdbx_description
1 polymer ?
#
loop_
_entity_poly.entity_id
_entity_poly.type
_entity_poly.pdbx_seq_one_letter_code
_entity_poly.pdbx_strand_id
1 'polypeptide(L)' 'MNGNNLKPTSASEKPAMGRRDWRTQLRSDLRQRIIVNKMFDAMKRHLRSSGEDELNELRKTVEAFEEKTYNAASNQVD' A
#
# COMPACT_ATOMS: atom_id res chain seq x y z
N MET A 1 40.68 37.33 -8.73
CA MET A 1 40.42 36.04 -8.06
C MET A 1 38.92 35.92 -7.86
N ASN A 2 38.37 34.80 -8.31
CA ASN A 2 36.96 34.54 -8.55
C ASN A 2 36.23 34.22 -7.23
N GLY A 3 35.26 35.06 -6.83
CA GLY A 3 34.44 34.87 -5.63
C GLY A 3 33.01 34.50 -6.00
N ASN A 4 32.83 33.32 -6.60
CA ASN A 4 31.51 32.78 -6.91
C ASN A 4 30.79 32.39 -5.61
N ASN A 5 29.91 33.28 -5.12
CA ASN A 5 28.92 32.95 -4.10
C ASN A 5 27.88 31.98 -4.69
N LEU A 6 28.19 30.70 -4.64
CA LEU A 6 27.27 29.61 -4.96
C LEU A 6 26.18 29.56 -3.88
N LYS A 7 25.01 30.07 -4.26
CA LYS A 7 23.72 29.80 -3.61
C LYS A 7 23.60 28.29 -3.32
N PRO A 8 23.23 27.86 -2.10
CA PRO A 8 22.91 26.46 -1.87
C PRO A 8 21.63 26.13 -2.65
N THR A 9 21.79 25.58 -3.84
CA THR A 9 20.76 24.84 -4.56
C THR A 9 20.50 23.54 -3.80
N SER A 10 19.60 23.59 -2.83
CA SER A 10 18.87 22.40 -2.36
C SER A 10 17.37 22.68 -2.34
N ALA A 11 16.86 23.27 -3.42
CA ALA A 11 15.47 23.11 -3.81
C ALA A 11 15.42 22.00 -4.86
N SER A 12 15.68 20.76 -4.44
CA SER A 12 15.28 19.58 -5.22
C SER A 12 13.87 19.15 -4.81
N GLU A 13 12.96 20.11 -4.68
CA GLU A 13 11.54 19.84 -4.85
C GLU A 13 11.29 19.85 -6.35
N LYS A 14 11.64 18.74 -7.02
CA LYS A 14 10.99 18.43 -8.28
C LYS A 14 9.50 18.38 -7.96
N PRO A 15 8.62 19.19 -8.57
CA PRO A 15 7.21 18.88 -8.49
C PRO A 15 7.09 17.50 -9.12
N ALA A 16 6.62 16.52 -8.35
CA ALA A 16 6.28 15.20 -8.87
C ALA A 16 5.04 15.35 -9.78
N MET A 17 5.18 16.08 -10.88
CA MET A 17 4.11 16.56 -11.75
C MET A 17 3.53 15.45 -12.65
N GLY A 18 3.88 14.18 -12.40
CA GLY A 18 3.36 13.02 -13.11
C GLY A 18 3.04 11.80 -12.23
N ARG A 19 3.32 11.85 -10.92
CA ARG A 19 2.97 10.75 -10.02
C ARG A 19 1.91 11.26 -9.05
N ARG A 20 0.66 11.27 -9.51
CA ARG A 20 -0.49 11.37 -8.59
C ARG A 20 -0.25 10.30 -7.54
N ASP A 21 -0.08 10.71 -6.28
CA ASP A 21 0.27 9.77 -5.21
C ASP A 21 -0.76 8.64 -5.22
N TRP A 22 -0.32 7.44 -5.57
CA TRP A 22 -1.23 6.32 -5.82
C TRP A 22 -2.00 5.94 -4.55
N ARG A 23 -1.42 6.28 -3.39
CA ARG A 23 -2.05 6.18 -2.07
C ARG A 23 -3.28 7.07 -1.93
N THR A 24 -3.39 8.14 -2.72
CA THR A 24 -4.54 9.05 -2.72
C THR A 24 -5.68 8.61 -3.66
N GLN A 25 -5.48 7.54 -4.46
CA GLN A 25 -6.49 7.09 -5.42
C GLN A 25 -7.65 6.34 -4.80
N LEU A 26 -7.44 5.66 -3.67
CA LEU A 26 -8.48 4.94 -2.94
C LEU A 26 -8.54 5.40 -1.48
N ARG A 27 -9.74 5.56 -0.94
CA ARG A 27 -9.93 5.69 0.52
C ARG A 27 -9.41 4.43 1.22
N SER A 28 -8.67 4.61 2.31
CA SER A 28 -8.07 3.53 3.10
C SER A 28 -9.10 2.43 3.41
N ASP A 29 -10.28 2.80 3.90
CA ASP A 29 -11.34 1.84 4.24
C ASP A 29 -11.81 1.01 3.04
N LEU A 30 -11.90 1.65 1.86
CA LEU A 30 -12.34 0.97 0.64
C LEU A 30 -11.24 0.05 0.11
N ARG A 31 -9.98 0.48 0.20
CA ARG A 31 -8.81 -0.31 -0.21
C ARG A 31 -8.71 -1.57 0.65
N GLN A 32 -8.69 -1.39 1.97
CA GLN A 32 -8.63 -2.50 2.90
C GLN A 32 -9.80 -3.45 2.68
N ARG A 33 -11.04 -2.95 2.62
CA ARG A 33 -12.21 -3.80 2.41
C ARG A 33 -12.14 -4.59 1.10
N ILE A 34 -11.79 -3.94 -0.01
CA ILE A 34 -11.74 -4.63 -1.32
C ILE A 34 -10.64 -5.68 -1.33
N ILE A 35 -9.43 -5.32 -0.88
CA ILE A 35 -8.27 -6.22 -0.94
C ILE A 35 -8.42 -7.36 0.06
N VAL A 36 -8.82 -7.06 1.30
CA VAL A 36 -9.06 -8.07 2.33
C VAL A 36 -10.13 -9.05 1.90
N ASN A 37 -11.28 -8.58 1.42
CA ASN A 37 -12.34 -9.49 0.96
C ASN A 37 -11.88 -10.35 -0.23
N LYS A 38 -11.19 -9.76 -1.21
CA LYS A 38 -10.69 -10.53 -2.37
C LYS A 38 -9.69 -11.61 -1.98
N MET A 39 -8.73 -11.29 -1.12
CA MET A 39 -7.71 -12.24 -0.65
C MET A 39 -8.33 -13.30 0.26
N PHE A 40 -9.21 -12.87 1.17
CA PHE A 40 -9.94 -13.76 2.06
C PHE A 40 -10.81 -14.75 1.28
N ASP A 41 -11.57 -14.30 0.29
CA ASP A 41 -12.38 -15.16 -0.57
C ASP A 41 -11.54 -16.13 -1.39
N ALA A 42 -10.38 -15.67 -1.89
CA ALA A 42 -9.44 -16.53 -2.61
C ALA A 42 -8.89 -17.64 -1.71
N MET A 43 -8.44 -17.31 -0.50
CA MET A 43 -7.91 -18.28 0.47
C MET A 43 -9.00 -19.22 0.99
N LYS A 44 -10.21 -18.71 1.26
CA LYS A 44 -11.36 -19.50 1.72
C LYS A 44 -11.77 -20.59 0.72
N ARG A 45 -11.60 -20.37 -0.59
CA ARG A 45 -11.85 -21.40 -1.62
C ARG A 45 -10.92 -22.61 -1.50
N HIS A 46 -9.74 -22.44 -0.92
CA HIS A 46 -8.75 -23.50 -0.72
C HIS A 46 -8.92 -24.21 0.63
N LEU A 47 -9.62 -23.61 1.59
CA LEU A 47 -9.92 -24.20 2.89
C LEU A 47 -11.17 -25.08 2.78
N ARG A 48 -10.99 -26.40 2.59
CA ARG A 48 -12.06 -27.38 2.77
C ARG A 48 -12.45 -27.40 4.26
N SER A 49 -13.57 -26.74 4.59
CA SER A 49 -14.16 -26.62 5.92
C SER A 49 -13.19 -26.13 7.02
N SER A 50 -12.88 -24.82 7.01
CA SER A 50 -12.33 -24.15 8.19
C SER A 50 -13.42 -23.81 9.21
N GLY A 51 -13.08 -23.92 10.49
CA GLY A 51 -13.90 -23.40 11.59
C GLY A 51 -13.88 -21.87 11.66
N GLU A 52 -14.79 -21.28 12.43
CA GLU A 52 -14.91 -19.82 12.61
C GLU A 52 -13.60 -19.19 13.12
N ASP A 53 -12.90 -19.86 14.04
CA ASP A 53 -11.63 -19.40 14.60
C ASP A 53 -10.54 -19.30 13.52
N GLU A 54 -10.47 -20.29 12.64
CA GLU A 54 -9.46 -20.36 11.58
C GLU A 54 -9.73 -19.30 10.50
N LEU A 55 -11.01 -19.02 10.22
CA LEU A 55 -11.43 -17.90 9.35
C LEU A 55 -11.11 -16.54 9.99
N ASN A 56 -11.25 -16.40 11.31
CA ASN A 56 -10.91 -15.17 12.00
C ASN A 56 -9.40 -14.90 11.99
N GLU A 57 -8.58 -15.93 12.22
CA GLU A 57 -7.11 -15.82 12.11
C GLU A 57 -6.65 -15.54 10.67
N LEU A 58 -7.30 -16.16 9.68
CA LEU A 58 -7.06 -15.86 8.27
C LEU A 58 -7.34 -14.39 7.96
N ARG A 59 -8.46 -13.87 8.45
CA ARG A 59 -8.85 -12.47 8.24
C ARG A 59 -7.82 -11.50 8.83
N LYS A 60 -7.40 -11.72 10.08
CA LYS A 60 -6.33 -10.92 10.71
C LYS A 60 -5.03 -10.98 9.91
N THR A 61 -4.68 -12.17 9.41
CA THR A 61 -3.48 -12.36 8.59
C THR A 61 -3.56 -11.58 7.28
N VAL A 62 -4.72 -11.62 6.61
CA VAL A 62 -4.96 -10.88 5.36
C VAL A 62 -4.94 -9.36 5.60
N GLU A 63 -5.56 -8.89 6.68
CA GLU A 63 -5.54 -7.46 7.08
C GLU A 63 -4.11 -6.98 7.34
N ALA A 64 -3.31 -7.74 8.09
CA ALA A 64 -1.91 -7.41 8.34
C ALA A 64 -1.04 -7.48 7.08
N PHE A 65 -1.33 -8.41 6.16
CA PHE A 65 -0.64 -8.53 4.88
C PHE A 65 -0.91 -7.32 3.97
N GLU A 66 -2.17 -6.89 3.92
CA GLU A 66 -2.62 -5.75 3.13
C GLU A 66 -1.92 -4.46 3.59
N GLU A 67 -1.84 -4.24 4.90
CA GLU A 67 -1.20 -3.06 5.48
C GLU A 67 0.32 -3.05 5.21
N LYS A 68 0.98 -4.20 5.41
CA LYS A 68 2.42 -4.34 5.13
C LYS A 68 2.74 -4.10 3.66
N THR A 69 1.96 -4.69 2.77
CA THR A 69 2.13 -4.53 1.31
C THR A 69 1.90 -3.08 0.89
N TYR A 70 0.87 -2.43 1.42
CA TYR A 70 0.60 -1.03 1.12
C TYR A 70 1.68 -0.06 1.58
N ASN A 71 2.29 -0.34 2.74
CA ASN A 71 3.39 0.46 3.26
C ASN A 71 4.69 0.21 2.47
N ALA A 72 4.91 -1.02 1.98
CA ALA A 72 6.08 -1.38 1.19
C ALA A 72 5.99 -0.94 -0.29
N ALA A 73 4.80 -0.93 -0.87
CA ALA A 73 4.59 -0.63 -2.28
C ALA A 73 5.02 0.81 -2.62
N SER A 74 5.69 0.99 -3.75
CA SER A 74 6.10 2.32 -4.24
C SER A 74 5.18 2.82 -5.38
N ASN A 75 4.38 1.93 -5.94
CA ASN A 75 3.35 2.24 -6.94
C ASN A 75 2.13 1.31 -6.81
N GLN A 76 1.08 1.59 -7.58
CA GLN A 76 -0.19 0.84 -7.53
C GLN A 76 -0.13 -0.57 -8.13
N VAL A 77 0.88 -0.84 -8.96
CA VAL A 77 0.99 -2.04 -9.79
C VAL A 77 1.98 -3.06 -9.20
N ASP A 78 2.85 -2.62 -8.28
CA ASP A 78 3.72 -3.50 -7.47
C ASP A 78 2.90 -4.48 -6.62
#